data_AF-A0A523ALH9-F1
#
_entry.id   AF-A0A523ALH9-F1
#
_cell.length_a   1.000
_cell.length_b   1.000
_cell.length_c   1.000
_cell.angle_alpha   90.00
_cell.angle_beta   90.00
_cell.angle_gamma   90.00
#
_symmetry.space_group_name_H-M   'P 1'
#
loop_
_entity.id
_entity.type
_entity.pdbx_description
1 polymer ?
#
loop_
_entity_poly.entity_id
_entity_poly.type
_entity_poly.pdbx_seq_one_letter_code
_entity_poly.pdbx_strand_id
1 'polypeptide(L)'
;MKHVFWRELMDRQMIEYLGKYSVAVVGSRMMLEILWRCGIGCIRYVSDFLTPLETLVDCTINPLEANQYDVVYPKSDGSCVISYLYPEDHRELRRILKGVDIIVAHKYIPEIARVAEEIGVPFVPDIVTTFLPDGIKFWELEYPKTERDPISYTITCGLQSMEIIKALAGYKPIIAPEAVLVDVRGGIRRICLKRTGTV
;
A
#
# COMPACT_ATOMS: atom_id res chain seq x y z
N MET A 1 18.76 -5.25 11.13
CA MET A 1 17.78 -5.45 12.24
C MET A 1 16.38 -5.45 11.63
N LYS A 2 15.85 -6.61 11.24
CA LYS A 2 14.43 -6.76 10.90
C LYS A 2 13.63 -6.93 12.21
N HIS A 3 12.34 -6.56 12.22
CA HIS A 3 11.39 -6.87 13.31
C HIS A 3 11.44 -6.02 14.61
N VAL A 4 12.09 -4.86 14.62
CA VAL A 4 12.17 -4.00 15.83
C VAL A 4 10.80 -3.43 16.22
N PHE A 5 9.89 -3.24 15.26
CA PHE A 5 8.64 -2.50 15.45
C PHE A 5 7.52 -3.24 16.21
N TRP A 6 7.63 -4.56 16.43
CA TRP A 6 6.48 -5.37 16.86
C TRP A 6 6.58 -5.99 18.25
N ARG A 7 7.64 -5.70 19.02
CA ARG A 7 7.91 -6.40 20.31
C ARG A 7 6.76 -6.34 21.32
N GLU A 8 5.87 -5.34 21.23
CA GLU A 8 4.70 -5.19 22.12
C GLU A 8 3.35 -5.48 21.44
N LEU A 9 3.33 -5.64 20.11
CA LEU A 9 2.10 -5.79 19.32
C LEU A 9 1.91 -7.20 18.76
N MET A 10 2.99 -7.96 18.59
CA MET A 10 2.94 -9.32 18.04
C MET A 10 4.01 -10.19 18.70
N ASP A 11 3.69 -11.47 18.93
CA ASP A 11 4.70 -12.43 19.36
C ASP A 11 5.71 -12.75 18.25
N ARG A 12 6.80 -13.41 18.63
CA ARG A 12 7.88 -13.78 17.69
C ARG A 12 7.40 -14.74 16.60
N GLN A 13 6.44 -15.61 16.88
CA GLN A 13 5.93 -16.58 15.89
C GLN A 13 5.16 -15.86 14.79
N MET A 14 4.35 -14.88 15.14
CA MET A 14 3.61 -14.05 14.20
C MET A 14 4.54 -13.21 13.32
N ILE A 15 5.63 -12.70 13.88
CA ILE A 15 6.67 -11.98 13.14
C ILE A 15 7.34 -12.91 12.10
N GLU A 16 7.67 -14.15 12.47
CA GLU A 16 8.19 -15.15 11.53
C GLU A 16 7.15 -15.54 10.48
N TYR A 17 5.86 -15.53 10.86
CA TYR A 17 4.75 -15.81 9.97
C TYR A 17 4.55 -14.71 8.91
N LEU A 18 4.80 -13.43 9.22
CA LEU A 18 4.80 -12.33 8.24
C LEU A 18 5.76 -12.59 7.05
N GLY A 19 6.84 -13.33 7.30
CA GLY A 19 7.81 -13.74 6.29
C GLY A 19 7.26 -14.70 5.23
N LYS A 20 6.03 -15.23 5.40
CA LYS A 20 5.37 -16.11 4.42
C LYS A 20 4.52 -15.34 3.41
N TYR A 21 4.19 -14.08 3.70
CA TYR A 21 3.31 -13.29 2.87
C TYR A 21 4.06 -12.52 1.77
N SER A 22 3.36 -12.34 0.65
CA SER A 22 3.77 -11.53 -0.49
C SER A 22 2.85 -10.33 -0.64
N VAL A 23 3.40 -9.12 -0.67
CA VAL A 23 2.63 -7.87 -0.83
C VAL A 23 3.01 -7.20 -2.14
N ALA A 24 2.02 -6.71 -2.90
CA ALA A 24 2.28 -5.79 -4.00
C ALA A 24 2.20 -4.34 -3.53
N VAL A 25 3.21 -3.54 -3.87
CA VAL A 25 3.26 -2.11 -3.57
C VAL A 25 3.36 -1.35 -4.88
N VAL A 26 2.36 -0.51 -5.19
CA VAL A 26 2.29 0.25 -6.44
C VAL A 26 2.56 1.74 -6.17
N GLY A 27 3.74 2.21 -6.58
CA GLY A 27 4.10 3.63 -6.55
C GLY A 27 4.28 4.28 -5.17
N SER A 28 4.75 3.53 -4.17
CA SER A 28 5.09 4.08 -2.84
C SER A 28 6.35 3.44 -2.27
N ARG A 29 7.48 4.16 -2.28
CA ARG A 29 8.72 3.66 -1.69
C ARG A 29 8.66 3.64 -0.17
N MET A 30 7.96 4.61 0.44
CA MET A 30 7.69 4.61 1.87
C MET A 30 6.97 3.33 2.32
N MET A 31 5.89 2.92 1.64
CA MET A 31 5.18 1.69 1.96
C MET A 31 6.08 0.46 1.83
N LEU A 32 6.87 0.38 0.75
CA LEU A 32 7.84 -0.69 0.57
C LEU A 32 8.84 -0.75 1.72
N GLU A 33 9.41 0.40 2.12
CA GLU A 33 10.43 0.48 3.15
C GLU A 33 9.88 0.06 4.51
N ILE A 34 8.68 0.51 4.87
CA ILE A 34 8.03 0.14 6.13
C ILE A 34 7.72 -1.37 6.14
N LEU A 35 7.03 -1.89 5.12
CA LEU A 35 6.65 -3.30 5.05
C LEU A 35 7.86 -4.24 5.06
N TRP A 36 8.94 -3.87 4.36
CA TRP A 36 10.19 -4.61 4.39
C TRP A 36 10.79 -4.65 5.80
N ARG A 37 10.83 -3.51 6.50
CA ARG A 37 11.33 -3.44 7.89
C ARG A 37 10.45 -4.20 8.88
N CYS A 38 9.16 -4.28 8.60
CA CYS A 38 8.20 -5.07 9.37
C CYS A 38 8.37 -6.59 9.19
N GLY A 39 9.07 -7.03 8.15
CA GLY A 39 9.41 -8.44 7.94
C GLY A 39 8.51 -9.18 6.95
N ILE A 40 7.81 -8.46 6.07
CA ILE A 40 7.10 -9.08 4.94
C ILE A 40 8.08 -9.91 4.09
N GLY A 41 7.64 -11.11 3.72
CA GLY A 41 8.46 -12.12 3.03
C GLY A 41 8.92 -11.67 1.64
N CYS A 42 7.94 -11.35 0.78
CA CYS A 42 8.22 -10.82 -0.55
C CYS A 42 7.43 -9.54 -0.84
N ILE A 43 8.08 -8.57 -1.47
CA ILE A 43 7.44 -7.34 -1.94
C ILE A 43 7.60 -7.26 -3.46
N ARG A 44 6.47 -7.23 -4.18
CA ARG A 44 6.43 -6.92 -5.60
C ARG A 44 6.19 -5.43 -5.76
N TYR A 45 7.24 -4.71 -6.10
CA TYR A 45 7.18 -3.28 -6.32
C TYR A 45 6.84 -2.99 -7.78
N VAL A 46 5.80 -2.19 -8.02
CA VAL A 46 5.40 -1.78 -9.37
C VAL A 46 5.38 -0.26 -9.42
N SER A 47 6.14 0.34 -10.33
CA SER A 47 6.17 1.80 -10.46
C SER A 47 6.60 2.23 -11.87
N ASP A 48 6.50 3.52 -12.17
CA ASP A 48 6.81 4.12 -13.46
C ASP A 48 8.01 5.08 -13.33
N PHE A 49 7.78 6.39 -13.42
CA PHE A 49 8.77 7.42 -13.19
C PHE A 49 8.47 8.19 -11.90
N LEU A 50 9.51 8.66 -11.24
CA LEU A 50 9.39 9.56 -10.10
C LEU A 50 9.04 10.96 -10.57
N THR A 51 7.92 11.50 -10.10
CA THR A 51 7.60 12.91 -10.35
C THR A 51 8.33 13.80 -9.34
N PRO A 52 8.62 15.07 -9.69
CA PRO A 52 9.18 16.02 -8.73
C PRO A 52 8.37 16.14 -7.44
N LEU A 53 7.04 16.09 -7.54
CA LEU A 53 6.15 16.13 -6.37
C LEU A 53 6.34 14.91 -5.46
N GLU A 54 6.46 13.71 -6.03
CA GLU A 54 6.70 12.49 -5.25
C GLU A 54 8.02 12.57 -4.48
N THR A 55 9.08 13.11 -5.11
CA THR A 55 10.37 13.27 -4.43
C THR A 55 10.36 14.30 -3.30
N LEU A 56 9.39 15.23 -3.31
CA LEU A 56 9.18 16.19 -2.22
C LEU A 56 8.35 15.60 -1.08
N VAL A 57 7.41 14.70 -1.40
CA VAL A 57 6.45 14.12 -0.45
C VAL A 57 7.00 12.87 0.23
N ASP A 58 7.61 11.95 -0.51
CA ASP A 58 8.14 10.70 0.02
C ASP A 58 9.61 10.87 0.40
N CYS A 59 9.88 10.96 1.71
CA CYS A 59 11.24 11.17 2.21
C CYS A 59 12.17 9.96 2.05
N THR A 60 11.68 8.84 1.50
CA THR A 60 12.52 7.69 1.13
C THR A 60 13.09 7.80 -0.29
N ILE A 61 12.67 8.81 -1.04
CA ILE A 61 13.13 9.11 -2.39
C ILE A 61 14.12 10.27 -2.34
N ASN A 62 15.27 10.14 -3.01
CA ASN A 62 16.19 11.26 -3.11
C ASN A 62 15.63 12.31 -4.11
N PRO A 63 15.58 13.60 -3.76
CA PRO A 63 15.15 14.67 -4.69
C PRO A 63 15.85 14.66 -6.05
N LEU A 64 17.08 14.15 -6.12
CA LEU A 64 17.85 14.04 -7.36
C LEU A 64 17.39 12.89 -8.28
N GLU A 65 16.51 12.01 -7.80
CA GLU A 65 15.91 10.93 -8.59
C GLU A 65 14.66 11.39 -9.38
N ALA A 66 14.28 12.66 -9.28
CA ALA A 66 13.15 13.20 -10.05
C ALA A 66 13.32 12.95 -11.56
N ASN A 67 12.25 12.51 -12.22
CA ASN A 67 12.16 12.11 -13.62
C ASN A 67 12.99 10.85 -13.98
N GLN A 68 13.49 10.10 -13.00
CA GLN A 68 14.10 8.79 -13.23
C GLN A 68 13.07 7.68 -13.10
N TYR A 69 13.38 6.52 -13.69
CA TYR A 69 12.59 5.31 -13.45
C TYR A 69 12.64 4.91 -11.99
N ASP A 70 11.48 4.58 -11.44
CA ASP A 70 11.34 4.23 -10.05
C ASP A 70 11.61 2.74 -9.84
N VAL A 71 12.89 2.40 -9.74
CA VAL A 71 13.35 1.01 -9.55
C VAL A 71 13.97 0.85 -8.17
N VAL A 72 13.55 -0.21 -7.47
CA VAL A 72 14.06 -0.57 -6.15
C VAL A 72 14.80 -1.90 -6.20
N TYR A 73 15.77 -2.07 -5.30
CA TYR A 73 16.60 -3.27 -5.23
C TYR A 73 16.40 -4.00 -3.90
N PRO A 74 16.69 -5.32 -3.86
CA PRO A 74 16.79 -6.06 -2.60
C PRO A 74 17.65 -5.32 -1.58
N LYS A 75 17.13 -5.22 -0.35
CA LYS A 75 17.73 -4.40 0.72
C LYS A 75 18.71 -5.20 1.60
N SER A 76 18.73 -6.52 1.50
CA SER A 76 19.61 -7.41 2.26
C SER A 76 19.68 -8.80 1.62
N ASP A 77 20.74 -9.56 1.92
CA ASP A 77 20.82 -10.99 1.64
C ASP A 77 19.63 -11.69 2.32
N GLY A 78 18.65 -12.16 1.53
CA GLY A 78 17.40 -12.74 2.03
C GLY A 78 16.19 -11.80 2.08
N SER A 79 16.21 -10.64 1.43
CA SER A 79 14.98 -9.91 1.10
C SER A 79 14.49 -10.26 -0.31
N CYS A 80 13.24 -10.72 -0.44
CA CYS A 80 12.58 -10.85 -1.73
C CYS A 80 11.93 -9.50 -2.08
N VAL A 81 12.62 -8.68 -2.87
CA VAL A 81 12.05 -7.47 -3.46
C VAL A 81 12.19 -7.61 -4.97
N ILE A 82 11.06 -7.61 -5.67
CA ILE A 82 11.02 -7.74 -7.13
C ILE A 82 10.42 -6.45 -7.69
N SER A 83 11.20 -5.72 -8.48
CA SER A 83 10.77 -4.46 -9.08
C SER A 83 10.30 -4.68 -10.51
N TYR A 84 9.13 -4.15 -10.83
CA TYR A 84 8.54 -4.13 -12.16
C TYR A 84 8.27 -2.69 -12.58
N LEU A 85 8.51 -2.39 -13.85
CA LEU A 85 7.94 -1.17 -14.44
C LEU A 85 6.44 -1.37 -14.63
N TYR A 86 5.66 -0.31 -14.44
CA TYR A 86 4.22 -0.34 -14.66
C TYR A 86 3.93 -0.67 -16.13
N PRO A 87 3.24 -1.79 -16.42
CA PRO A 87 2.96 -2.18 -17.79
C PRO A 87 1.74 -1.43 -18.35
N GLU A 88 1.78 -1.12 -19.65
CA GLU A 88 0.62 -0.54 -20.34
C GLU A 88 -0.48 -1.59 -20.58
N ASP A 89 -0.11 -2.87 -20.72
CA ASP A 89 -1.06 -3.97 -20.91
C ASP A 89 -1.65 -4.43 -19.57
N HIS A 90 -2.97 -4.28 -19.44
CA HIS A 90 -3.75 -4.77 -18.32
C HIS A 90 -3.54 -6.27 -18.05
N ARG A 91 -3.35 -7.10 -19.07
CA ARG A 91 -3.09 -8.55 -18.89
C ARG A 91 -1.74 -8.80 -18.23
N GLU A 92 -0.74 -7.99 -18.57
CA GLU A 92 0.58 -8.06 -17.95
C GLU A 92 0.51 -7.58 -16.50
N LEU A 93 -0.18 -6.47 -16.23
CA LEU A 93 -0.42 -5.98 -14.87
C LEU A 93 -1.06 -7.07 -13.99
N ARG A 94 -2.10 -7.74 -14.51
CA ARG A 94 -2.75 -8.85 -13.83
C ARG A 94 -1.80 -10.01 -13.54
N ARG A 95 -0.90 -10.34 -14.48
CA ARG A 95 0.11 -11.40 -14.29
C ARG A 95 1.12 -11.03 -13.20
N ILE A 96 1.60 -9.79 -13.19
CA ILE A 96 2.55 -9.28 -12.19
C ILE A 96 1.94 -9.34 -10.78
N LEU A 97 0.67 -8.95 -10.65
CA LEU A 97 -0.02 -8.89 -9.36
C LEU A 97 -0.58 -10.24 -8.88
N LYS A 98 -0.67 -11.24 -9.76
CA LYS A 98 -1.27 -12.54 -9.41
C LYS A 98 -0.49 -13.28 -8.30
N GLY A 99 -1.20 -13.76 -7.28
CA GLY A 99 -0.62 -14.58 -6.21
C GLY A 99 0.11 -13.78 -5.13
N VAL A 100 -0.16 -12.48 -5.04
CA VAL A 100 0.13 -11.70 -3.82
C VAL A 100 -1.05 -11.79 -2.85
N ASP A 101 -0.79 -11.60 -1.57
CA ASP A 101 -1.80 -11.72 -0.51
C ASP A 101 -2.58 -10.42 -0.27
N ILE A 102 -2.00 -9.27 -0.65
CA ILE A 102 -2.60 -7.94 -0.56
C ILE A 102 -1.90 -6.98 -1.51
N ILE A 103 -2.65 -6.02 -2.06
CA ILE A 103 -2.14 -4.96 -2.93
C ILE A 103 -2.35 -3.61 -2.26
N VAL A 104 -1.30 -2.80 -2.16
CA VAL A 104 -1.39 -1.38 -1.79
C VAL A 104 -0.99 -0.50 -2.97
N ALA A 105 -1.79 0.51 -3.30
CA ALA A 105 -1.53 1.38 -4.43
C ALA A 105 -1.66 2.86 -4.10
N HIS A 106 -0.61 3.60 -4.45
CA HIS A 106 -0.53 5.06 -4.36
C HIS A 106 -0.48 5.73 -5.74
N LYS A 107 -0.34 4.92 -6.80
CA LYS A 107 -0.48 5.29 -8.21
C LYS A 107 -1.48 4.37 -8.90
N TYR A 108 -2.08 4.83 -9.99
CA TYR A 108 -3.00 4.05 -10.83
C TYR A 108 -4.18 3.41 -10.07
N ILE A 109 -4.61 4.04 -8.97
CA ILE A 109 -5.55 3.48 -7.98
C ILE A 109 -6.79 2.83 -8.62
N PRO A 110 -7.53 3.47 -9.55
CA PRO A 110 -8.72 2.86 -10.14
C PRO A 110 -8.41 1.57 -10.92
N GLU A 111 -7.27 1.53 -11.59
CA GLU A 111 -6.88 0.38 -12.41
C GLU A 111 -6.36 -0.77 -11.53
N ILE A 112 -5.58 -0.46 -10.49
CA ILE A 112 -5.14 -1.46 -9.52
C ILE A 112 -6.34 -2.04 -8.76
N ALA A 113 -7.31 -1.21 -8.37
CA ALA A 113 -8.53 -1.66 -7.71
C ALA A 113 -9.30 -2.71 -8.54
N ARG A 114 -9.41 -2.47 -9.86
CA ARG A 114 -10.04 -3.43 -10.77
C ARG A 114 -9.27 -4.74 -10.83
N VAL A 115 -7.94 -4.68 -11.01
CA VAL A 115 -7.11 -5.88 -11.08
C VAL A 115 -7.20 -6.67 -9.77
N ALA A 116 -7.18 -5.99 -8.62
CA ALA A 116 -7.29 -6.62 -7.31
C ALA A 116 -8.61 -7.39 -7.15
N GLU A 117 -9.74 -6.80 -7.55
CA GLU A 117 -11.04 -7.49 -7.57
C GLU A 117 -11.02 -8.72 -8.49
N GLU A 118 -10.47 -8.57 -9.70
CA GLU A 118 -10.42 -9.65 -10.69
C GLU A 118 -9.56 -10.84 -10.27
N ILE A 119 -8.51 -10.61 -9.49
CA ILE A 119 -7.64 -11.68 -8.96
C ILE A 119 -8.06 -12.16 -7.57
N GLY A 120 -9.09 -11.55 -6.97
CA GLY A 120 -9.62 -11.93 -5.67
C GLY A 120 -8.70 -11.59 -4.49
N VAL A 121 -8.01 -10.45 -4.54
CA VAL A 121 -7.02 -10.04 -3.51
C VAL A 121 -7.42 -8.73 -2.84
N PRO A 122 -7.28 -8.58 -1.50
CA PRO A 122 -7.55 -7.33 -0.80
C PRO A 122 -6.76 -6.14 -1.36
N PHE A 123 -7.39 -4.97 -1.38
CA PHE A 123 -6.86 -3.75 -1.97
C PHE A 123 -6.84 -2.59 -0.97
N VAL A 124 -5.71 -1.89 -0.87
CA VAL A 124 -5.51 -0.71 -0.03
C VAL A 124 -5.15 0.47 -0.94
N PRO A 125 -6.02 1.48 -1.12
CA PRO A 125 -5.71 2.67 -1.92
C PRO A 125 -4.83 3.66 -1.13
N ASP A 126 -4.66 4.92 -1.55
CA ASP A 126 -3.82 5.92 -0.86
C ASP A 126 -4.46 6.58 0.38
N ILE A 127 -5.43 5.90 1.00
CA ILE A 127 -6.04 6.25 2.29
C ILE A 127 -6.06 5.01 3.19
N VAL A 128 -6.30 5.20 4.49
CA VAL A 128 -6.31 4.08 5.44
C VAL A 128 -7.67 3.37 5.41
N THR A 129 -7.81 2.42 4.49
CA THR A 129 -8.96 1.50 4.39
C THR A 129 -8.57 0.27 3.57
N THR A 130 -9.32 -0.82 3.71
CA THR A 130 -9.14 -2.06 2.95
C THR A 130 -10.42 -2.41 2.22
N PHE A 131 -10.31 -2.62 0.92
CA PHE A 131 -11.35 -3.21 0.08
C PHE A 131 -11.14 -4.71 0.04
N LEU A 132 -12.10 -5.48 0.54
CA LEU A 132 -12.07 -6.93 0.46
C LEU A 132 -12.65 -7.41 -0.88
N PRO A 133 -12.19 -8.53 -1.43
CA PRO A 133 -12.66 -9.05 -2.72
C PRO A 133 -14.17 -9.33 -2.79
N ASP A 134 -14.75 -9.72 -1.67
CA ASP A 134 -16.17 -10.04 -1.46
C ASP A 134 -16.96 -8.86 -0.85
N GLY A 135 -16.32 -7.70 -0.69
CA GLY A 135 -16.87 -6.53 -0.05
C GLY A 135 -17.50 -5.51 -1.00
N ILE A 136 -17.64 -4.27 -0.51
CA ILE A 136 -18.02 -3.11 -1.33
C ILE A 136 -16.92 -2.85 -2.35
N LYS A 137 -17.29 -2.57 -3.59
CA LYS A 137 -16.35 -2.32 -4.68
C LYS A 137 -15.81 -0.90 -4.62
N PHE A 138 -14.59 -0.70 -5.11
CA PHE A 138 -13.94 0.61 -5.10
C PHE A 138 -14.76 1.71 -5.79
N TRP A 139 -15.37 1.40 -6.93
CA TRP A 139 -16.19 2.34 -7.71
C TRP A 139 -17.61 2.56 -7.18
N GLU A 140 -18.03 1.80 -6.17
CA GLU A 140 -19.32 2.02 -5.48
C GLU A 140 -19.22 3.11 -4.43
N LEU A 141 -18.03 3.67 -4.21
CA LEU A 141 -17.77 4.70 -3.20
C LEU A 141 -17.22 5.98 -3.82
N GLU A 142 -17.60 7.11 -3.23
CA GLU A 142 -17.00 8.41 -3.54
C GLU A 142 -15.61 8.48 -2.93
N TYR A 143 -14.60 8.51 -3.80
CA TYR A 143 -13.21 8.59 -3.37
C TYR A 143 -12.86 10.02 -2.91
N PRO A 144 -12.35 10.21 -1.68
CA PRO A 144 -12.02 11.53 -1.18
C PRO A 144 -10.82 12.11 -1.94
N LYS A 145 -10.80 13.43 -2.11
CA LYS A 145 -9.59 14.13 -2.57
C LYS A 145 -8.58 14.14 -1.43
N THR A 146 -7.42 13.56 -1.67
CA THR A 146 -6.28 13.56 -0.75
C THR A 146 -5.27 14.61 -1.21
N GLU A 147 -5.01 15.62 -0.38
CA GLU A 147 -3.82 16.44 -0.54
C GLU A 147 -2.65 15.72 0.12
N ARG A 148 -1.54 15.56 -0.60
CA ARG A 148 -0.37 14.84 -0.10
C ARG A 148 0.72 15.85 0.24
N ASP A 149 0.87 16.13 1.52
CA ASP A 149 2.07 16.73 2.08
C ASP A 149 2.95 15.64 2.74
N PRO A 150 4.25 15.90 2.99
CA PRO A 150 5.15 14.88 3.52
C PRO A 150 4.74 14.29 4.87
N ILE A 151 4.11 15.09 5.74
CA ILE A 151 3.70 14.67 7.09
C ILE A 151 2.47 13.76 6.98
N SER A 152 1.41 14.22 6.30
CA SER A 152 0.20 13.42 6.09
C SER A 152 0.50 12.11 5.37
N TYR A 153 1.39 12.17 4.36
CA TYR A 153 1.82 11.00 3.60
C TYR A 153 2.53 9.97 4.47
N THR A 154 3.51 10.40 5.26
CA THR A 154 4.28 9.51 6.14
C THR A 154 3.39 8.84 7.18
N ILE A 155 2.49 9.60 7.81
CA ILE A 155 1.55 9.07 8.79
C ILE A 155 0.57 8.09 8.13
N THR A 156 0.06 8.42 6.94
CA THR A 156 -0.82 7.54 6.17
C THR A 156 -0.14 6.22 5.86
N CYS A 157 1.10 6.23 5.36
CA CYS A 157 1.87 5.01 5.08
C CYS A 157 2.09 4.16 6.35
N GLY A 158 2.40 4.79 7.48
CA GLY A 158 2.54 4.11 8.76
C GLY A 158 1.25 3.42 9.21
N LEU A 159 0.12 4.13 9.15
CA LEU A 159 -1.19 3.57 9.49
C LEU A 159 -1.61 2.45 8.52
N GLN A 160 -1.41 2.63 7.21
CA GLN A 160 -1.67 1.60 6.21
C GLN A 160 -0.86 0.34 6.44
N SER A 161 0.44 0.49 6.76
CA SER A 161 1.30 -0.65 7.07
C SER A 161 0.79 -1.43 8.28
N MET A 162 0.30 -0.74 9.30
CA MET A 162 -0.34 -1.37 10.46
C MET A 162 -1.62 -2.13 10.08
N GLU A 163 -2.49 -1.54 9.25
CA GLU A 163 -3.73 -2.22 8.80
C GLU A 163 -3.44 -3.42 7.90
N ILE A 164 -2.44 -3.34 7.03
CA ILE A 164 -1.96 -4.48 6.22
C ILE A 164 -1.49 -5.61 7.13
N ILE A 165 -0.68 -5.30 8.14
CA ILE A 165 -0.13 -6.31 9.06
C ILE A 165 -1.23 -6.93 9.92
N LYS A 166 -2.22 -6.16 10.37
CA LYS A 166 -3.43 -6.69 11.01
C LYS A 166 -4.14 -7.69 10.11
N ALA A 167 -4.38 -7.31 8.85
CA ALA A 167 -5.07 -8.17 7.89
C ALA A 167 -4.32 -9.51 7.69
N LEU A 168 -2.99 -9.44 7.47
CA LEU A 168 -2.15 -10.63 7.29
C LEU A 168 -2.08 -11.51 8.54
N ALA A 169 -2.14 -10.91 9.73
CA ALA A 169 -2.14 -11.63 11.00
C ALA A 169 -3.53 -12.14 11.44
N GLY A 170 -4.57 -11.94 10.62
CA GLY A 170 -5.94 -12.37 10.92
C GLY A 170 -6.70 -11.47 11.89
N TYR A 171 -6.17 -10.29 12.22
CA TYR A 171 -6.92 -9.24 12.93
C TYR A 171 -7.77 -8.44 11.94
N LYS A 172 -8.88 -7.88 12.43
CA LYS A 172 -9.77 -7.05 11.60
C LYS A 172 -9.10 -5.72 11.24
N PRO A 173 -8.80 -5.44 9.96
CA PRO A 173 -8.35 -4.12 9.54
C PRO A 173 -9.54 -3.15 9.43
N ILE A 174 -9.26 -1.87 9.18
CA ILE A 174 -10.26 -0.91 8.72
C ILE A 174 -10.70 -1.33 7.31
N ILE A 175 -12.00 -1.62 7.15
CA ILE A 175 -12.60 -2.12 5.91
C ILE A 175 -13.60 -1.10 5.39
N ALA A 176 -13.61 -0.88 4.07
CA ALA A 176 -14.57 0.00 3.42
C ALA A 176 -16.03 -0.40 3.77
N PRO A 177 -16.93 0.56 4.04
CA PRO A 177 -16.81 1.98 3.72
C PRO A 177 -16.12 2.81 4.83
N GLU A 178 -15.69 2.21 5.93
CA GLU A 178 -14.90 2.94 6.94
C GLU A 178 -13.52 3.28 6.38
N ALA A 179 -13.06 4.51 6.61
CA ALA A 179 -11.72 4.93 6.25
C ALA A 179 -11.16 5.89 7.29
N VAL A 180 -9.84 6.02 7.34
CA VAL A 180 -9.15 7.09 8.06
C VAL A 180 -8.43 7.98 7.07
N LEU A 181 -8.67 9.29 7.20
CA LEU A 181 -7.96 10.34 6.48
C LEU A 181 -6.97 11.02 7.43
N VAL A 182 -5.81 11.37 6.87
CA VAL A 182 -4.80 12.17 7.55
C VAL A 182 -4.59 13.43 6.74
N ASP A 183 -4.68 14.57 7.43
CA ASP A 183 -4.42 15.90 6.86
C ASP A 183 -3.71 16.76 7.91
N VAL A 184 -2.75 17.60 7.51
CA VAL A 184 -2.00 18.43 8.46
C VAL A 184 -2.88 19.44 9.18
N ARG A 185 -3.96 19.94 8.54
CA ARG A 185 -4.87 20.90 9.17
C ARG A 185 -5.95 20.23 10.00
N GLY A 186 -6.47 19.10 9.50
CA GLY A 186 -7.59 18.36 10.09
C GLY A 186 -7.18 17.24 11.05
N GLY A 187 -5.88 16.92 11.14
CA GLY A 187 -5.37 15.79 11.89
C GLY A 187 -5.79 14.44 11.32
N ILE A 188 -5.86 13.43 12.20
CA ILE A 188 -6.30 12.06 11.86
C ILE A 188 -7.80 11.96 12.13
N ARG A 189 -8.59 11.64 11.11
CA ARG A 189 -10.06 11.57 11.20
C ARG A 189 -10.60 10.27 10.62
N ARG A 190 -11.47 9.60 11.37
CA ARG A 190 -12.27 8.49 10.85
C ARG A 190 -13.48 9.03 10.09
N ILE A 191 -13.72 8.49 8.91
CA ILE A 191 -14.83 8.84 8.03
C ILE A 191 -15.53 7.58 7.54
N CYS A 192 -16.75 7.75 7.00
CA CYS A 192 -17.44 6.74 6.23
C CYS A 192 -17.55 7.24 4.79
N LEU A 193 -17.02 6.46 3.84
CA LEU A 193 -17.09 6.76 2.42
C LEU A 193 -18.55 6.66 1.96
N LYS A 194 -18.98 7.66 1.19
CA LYS A 194 -20.36 7.72 0.66
C LYS A 194 -20.48 6.78 -0.53
N ARG A 195 -21.67 6.19 -0.74
CA ARG A 195 -21.94 5.43 -1.96
C ARG A 195 -22.13 6.37 -3.14
N THR A 196 -21.59 6.01 -4.30
CA THR A 196 -21.86 6.72 -5.55
C THR A 196 -23.36 6.58 -5.89
N GLY A 197 -24.08 7.71 -5.96
CA GLY A 197 -25.49 7.75 -6.39
C GLY A 197 -26.55 7.76 -5.29
N THR A 198 -26.20 7.91 -4.02
CA THR A 198 -27.18 8.27 -2.97
C THR A 198 -27.41 9.78 -2.97
N VAL A 199 -28.57 10.20 -3.50
CA VAL A 199 -29.19 11.53 -3.24
C VAL A 199 -29.79 11.54 -1.85
#